data_AF-A0A258ZI25-F1
#
_entry.id   AF-A0A258ZI25-F1
#
_cell.length_a   1.000
_cell.length_b   1.000
_cell.length_c   1.000
_cell.angle_alpha   90.00
_cell.angle_beta   90.00
_cell.angle_gamma   90.00
#
_symmetry.space_group_name_H-M   'P 1'
#
loop_
_entity.id
_entity.type
_entity.pdbx_description
1 polymer ?
#
loop_
_entity_poly.entity_id
_entity_poly.type
_entity_poly.pdbx_seq_one_letter_code
_entity_poly.pdbx_strand_id
1 'polypeptide(L)'
;MEEFFDHHIHNTLFLDNGVLVLNNEGSSEQKEEFLDTLSDRYTTANDLANPFYRRSLRKCRSAAVRIEIPYRKAEKVDIELFAFGPNRVKLTFLTPNRWIMRYLKQQLSSLVTSHTSNQIYIDVSTIASKARLEKALNRREVLHYVINYNYDEEFMSKLYGNYKGWGHSNDEVDKMIRYHAIFDLPVGSKLEDLKKRYRQLAKRYHPDRVNSKSPEIINKYTEKFKLLQEAYGALQAAG
;
A
#
# COMPACT_ATOMS: atom_id res chain seq x y z
N MET A 1 -17.26 -6.52 12.53
CA MET A 1 -16.01 -5.74 12.36
C MET A 1 -15.52 -5.79 10.90
N GLU A 2 -15.34 -6.95 10.27
CA GLU A 2 -14.95 -7.00 8.84
C GLU A 2 -15.90 -6.20 7.94
N GLU A 3 -17.20 -6.44 8.11
CA GLU A 3 -18.25 -5.76 7.34
C GLU A 3 -18.18 -4.23 7.44
N PHE A 4 -17.94 -3.68 8.62
CA PHE A 4 -17.73 -2.24 8.82
C PHE A 4 -16.58 -1.71 7.94
N PHE A 5 -15.44 -2.40 7.91
CA PHE A 5 -14.29 -1.95 7.13
C PHE A 5 -14.48 -2.13 5.63
N ASP A 6 -15.15 -3.19 5.18
CA ASP A 6 -15.44 -3.39 3.76
C ASP A 6 -16.33 -2.25 3.21
N HIS A 7 -17.30 -1.79 4.00
CA HIS A 7 -18.16 -0.66 3.65
C HIS A 7 -17.47 0.72 3.77
N HIS A 8 -16.35 0.80 4.50
CA HIS A 8 -15.58 2.03 4.70
C HIS A 8 -14.19 1.97 4.05
N ILE A 9 -13.98 1.05 3.12
CA ILE A 9 -12.64 0.76 2.59
C ILE A 9 -11.99 1.98 1.91
N HIS A 10 -12.79 2.76 1.19
CA HIS A 10 -12.35 3.99 0.53
C HIS A 10 -12.17 5.17 1.49
N ASN A 11 -12.77 5.08 2.68
CA ASN A 11 -12.82 6.12 3.69
C ASN A 11 -11.85 5.83 4.85
N THR A 12 -10.89 4.93 4.63
CA THR A 12 -9.91 4.52 5.63
C THR A 12 -8.56 5.19 5.37
N LEU A 13 -7.87 5.62 6.42
CA LEU A 13 -6.51 6.17 6.34
C LEU A 13 -5.60 5.37 7.26
N PHE A 14 -4.53 4.80 6.70
CA PHE A 14 -3.49 4.10 7.44
C PHE A 14 -2.46 5.12 7.95
N LEU A 15 -2.31 5.19 9.27
CA LEU A 15 -1.35 6.03 9.99
C LEU A 15 -0.23 5.14 10.54
N ASP A 16 0.81 5.74 11.13
CA ASP A 16 1.92 4.96 11.69
C ASP A 16 1.51 4.14 12.92
N ASN A 17 0.62 4.69 13.76
CA ASN A 17 0.19 4.08 15.03
C ASN A 17 -1.29 3.65 15.06
N GLY A 18 -1.91 3.51 13.89
CA GLY A 18 -3.32 3.13 13.84
C GLY A 18 -3.98 3.39 12.51
N VAL A 19 -5.30 3.28 12.52
CA VAL A 19 -6.14 3.42 11.34
C VAL A 19 -7.27 4.38 11.66
N LEU A 20 -7.46 5.40 10.82
CA LEU A 20 -8.56 6.35 10.94
C LEU A 20 -9.62 5.99 9.90
N VAL A 21 -10.82 5.66 10.35
CA VAL A 21 -11.99 5.37 9.50
C VAL A 21 -12.90 6.59 9.51
N LEU A 22 -12.92 7.30 8.38
CA LEU A 22 -13.78 8.45 8.13
C LEU A 22 -15.21 7.99 7.86
N ASN A 23 -16.17 8.90 8.00
CA ASN A 23 -17.56 8.57 7.71
C ASN A 23 -17.77 8.25 6.24
N ASN A 24 -18.69 7.33 6.00
CA ASN A 24 -19.32 7.10 4.71
C ASN A 24 -20.83 7.29 4.89
N GLU A 25 -21.43 8.27 4.21
CA GLU A 25 -22.86 8.57 4.32
C GLU A 25 -23.73 7.37 3.91
N GLY A 26 -23.26 6.57 2.96
CA GLY A 26 -23.93 5.35 2.51
C GLY A 26 -23.73 4.12 3.42
N SER A 27 -23.06 4.26 4.56
CA SER A 27 -22.75 3.12 5.45
C SER A 27 -22.98 3.43 6.93
N SER A 28 -23.94 4.31 7.22
CA SER A 28 -24.29 4.70 8.59
C SER A 28 -24.79 3.51 9.42
N GLU A 29 -25.55 2.58 8.83
CA GLU A 29 -26.10 1.42 9.53
C GLU A 29 -24.99 0.47 10.00
N GLN A 30 -24.04 0.12 9.12
CA GLN A 30 -22.89 -0.74 9.46
C GLN A 30 -22.00 -0.11 10.53
N LYS A 31 -21.96 1.23 10.57
CA LYS A 31 -21.25 1.96 11.61
C LYS A 31 -21.98 1.93 12.95
N GLU A 32 -23.31 2.09 12.96
CA GLU A 32 -24.11 1.96 14.17
C GLU A 32 -24.01 0.54 14.74
N GLU A 33 -24.10 -0.48 13.90
CA GLU A 33 -23.91 -1.89 14.30
C GLU A 33 -22.50 -2.13 14.87
N PHE A 34 -21.48 -1.56 14.25
CA PHE A 34 -20.11 -1.62 14.75
C PHE A 34 -19.97 -1.00 16.14
N LEU A 35 -20.53 0.20 16.35
CA LEU A 35 -20.50 0.90 17.64
C LEU A 35 -21.27 0.14 18.73
N ASP A 36 -22.42 -0.44 18.38
CA ASP A 36 -23.19 -1.30 19.27
C ASP A 36 -22.38 -2.55 19.67
N THR A 37 -21.77 -3.23 18.69
CA THR A 37 -20.91 -4.41 18.95
C THR A 37 -19.73 -4.06 19.86
N LEU A 38 -19.11 -2.89 19.70
CA LEU A 38 -18.04 -2.42 20.58
C LEU A 38 -18.55 -2.15 21.99
N SER A 39 -19.71 -1.51 22.11
CA SER A 39 -20.36 -1.28 23.42
C SER A 39 -20.57 -2.59 24.14
N ASP A 40 -21.19 -3.57 23.48
CA ASP A 40 -21.57 -4.85 24.10
C ASP A 40 -20.33 -5.65 24.54
N ARG A 41 -19.26 -5.63 23.74
CA ARG A 41 -17.97 -6.22 24.13
C ARG A 41 -17.36 -5.54 25.34
N TYR A 42 -17.37 -4.21 25.36
CA TYR A 42 -16.82 -3.43 26.47
C TYR A 42 -17.58 -3.67 27.77
N THR A 43 -18.92 -3.67 27.72
CA THR A 43 -19.75 -3.90 28.90
C THR A 43 -19.61 -5.32 29.42
N THR A 44 -19.55 -6.31 28.53
CA THR A 44 -19.33 -7.72 28.91
C THR A 44 -17.96 -7.92 29.56
N ALA A 45 -16.90 -7.33 28.99
CA ALA A 45 -15.55 -7.49 29.50
C ALA A 45 -15.30 -6.82 30.86
N ASN A 46 -16.14 -5.86 31.25
CA ASN A 46 -16.03 -5.09 32.49
C ASN A 46 -17.18 -5.36 33.47
N ASP A 47 -18.05 -6.34 33.20
CA ASP A 47 -19.23 -6.67 34.00
C ASP A 47 -20.16 -5.46 34.27
N LEU A 48 -20.41 -4.68 33.22
CA LEU A 48 -21.23 -3.47 33.29
C LEU A 48 -22.62 -3.74 32.68
N ALA A 49 -23.71 -3.47 33.41
CA ALA A 49 -25.07 -3.67 32.92
C ALA A 49 -25.74 -2.40 32.36
N ASN A 50 -25.05 -1.26 32.38
CA ASN A 50 -25.70 0.04 32.13
C ASN A 50 -25.84 0.37 30.63
N PRO A 51 -27.06 0.64 30.11
CA PRO A 51 -27.29 1.03 28.71
C PRO A 51 -26.71 2.41 28.34
N PHE A 52 -26.10 3.11 29.30
CA PHE A 52 -25.39 4.38 29.09
C PHE A 52 -24.33 4.28 28.00
N TYR A 53 -23.47 3.26 28.00
CA TYR A 53 -22.35 3.13 27.05
C TYR A 53 -22.82 3.07 25.60
N ARG A 54 -23.86 2.27 25.34
CA ARG A 54 -24.47 2.14 24.02
C ARG A 54 -25.03 3.47 23.52
N ARG A 55 -25.79 4.18 24.38
CA ARG A 55 -26.32 5.51 24.06
C ARG A 55 -25.22 6.54 23.79
N SER A 56 -24.16 6.52 24.58
CA SER A 56 -23.02 7.44 24.43
C SER A 56 -22.27 7.19 23.12
N LEU A 57 -21.96 5.93 22.79
CA LEU A 57 -21.29 5.59 21.53
C LEU A 57 -22.15 5.90 20.29
N ARG A 58 -23.48 5.68 20.35
CA ARG A 58 -24.39 6.06 19.25
C ARG A 58 -24.36 7.56 18.93
N LYS A 59 -24.14 8.44 19.92
CA LYS A 59 -23.97 9.88 19.66
C LYS A 59 -22.74 10.19 18.80
N CYS A 60 -21.74 9.30 18.79
CA CYS A 60 -20.53 9.41 17.99
C CYS A 60 -20.68 8.82 16.58
N ARG A 61 -21.89 8.45 16.12
CA ARG A 61 -22.12 7.88 14.78
C ARG A 61 -21.61 8.75 13.64
N SER A 62 -21.56 10.07 13.81
CA SER A 62 -21.03 11.02 12.82
C SER A 62 -19.56 11.39 13.06
N ALA A 63 -18.87 10.83 14.05
CA ALA A 63 -17.46 11.11 14.31
C ALA A 63 -16.57 10.06 13.64
N ALA A 64 -15.43 10.46 13.06
CA ALA A 64 -14.45 9.49 12.56
C ALA A 64 -13.98 8.55 13.68
N VAL A 65 -13.76 7.28 13.34
CA VAL A 65 -13.29 6.26 14.30
C VAL A 65 -11.80 6.09 14.13
N ARG A 66 -11.02 6.46 15.16
CA ARG A 66 -9.60 6.13 15.22
C ARG A 66 -9.42 4.81 15.96
N ILE A 67 -8.77 3.85 15.31
CA ILE A 67 -8.36 2.59 15.91
C ILE A 67 -6.87 2.67 16.12
N GLU A 68 -6.48 2.86 17.37
CA GLU A 68 -5.09 2.90 17.77
C GLU A 68 -4.54 1.48 17.88
N ILE A 69 -3.35 1.28 17.35
CA ILE A 69 -2.64 0.02 17.42
C ILE A 69 -1.45 0.28 18.35
N PRO A 70 -1.41 -0.38 19.52
CA PRO A 70 -0.30 -0.20 20.44
C PRO A 70 1.01 -0.59 19.76
N TYR A 71 2.11 -0.04 20.26
CA TYR A 71 3.43 -0.39 19.74
C TYR A 71 3.63 -1.91 19.74
N ARG A 72 4.09 -2.41 18.61
CA ARG A 72 4.45 -3.82 18.40
C ARG A 72 5.78 -3.88 17.67
N LYS A 73 6.51 -4.96 17.90
CA LYS A 73 7.70 -5.26 17.10
C LYS A 73 7.30 -5.45 15.65
N ALA A 74 8.24 -5.18 14.74
CA ALA A 74 8.02 -5.37 13.32
C ALA A 74 7.66 -6.83 13.01
N GLU A 75 6.51 -7.04 12.36
CA GLU A 75 6.00 -8.36 11.98
C GLU A 75 6.07 -8.52 10.46
N LYS A 76 6.63 -9.62 9.97
CA LYS A 76 6.75 -9.88 8.53
C LYS A 76 5.45 -10.42 7.97
N VAL A 77 5.08 -9.96 6.77
CA VAL A 77 3.93 -10.45 6.00
C VAL A 77 4.40 -10.78 4.60
N ASP A 78 4.49 -12.06 4.29
CA ASP A 78 4.88 -12.54 2.96
C ASP A 78 3.66 -12.67 2.04
N ILE A 79 3.76 -12.06 0.86
CA ILE A 79 2.73 -12.04 -0.17
C ILE A 79 3.32 -12.50 -1.49
N GLU A 80 2.84 -13.61 -2.01
CA GLU A 80 3.19 -14.11 -3.33
C GLU A 80 2.33 -13.48 -4.40
N LEU A 81 2.98 -13.06 -5.49
CA LEU A 81 2.33 -12.52 -6.67
C LEU A 81 2.42 -13.51 -7.82
N PHE A 82 1.30 -13.70 -8.50
CA PHE A 82 1.22 -14.51 -9.70
C PHE A 82 0.47 -13.78 -10.81
N ALA A 83 1.03 -13.77 -12.01
CA ALA A 83 0.37 -13.22 -13.19
C ALA A 83 -0.24 -14.37 -14.01
N PHE A 84 -1.52 -14.27 -14.35
CA PHE A 84 -2.17 -15.20 -15.28
C PHE A 84 -1.99 -14.79 -16.75
N GLY A 85 -1.25 -13.72 -17.00
CA GLY A 85 -1.05 -13.09 -18.30
C GLY A 85 -0.84 -11.57 -18.13
N PRO A 86 -1.03 -10.77 -19.19
CA PRO A 86 -0.70 -9.34 -19.17
C PRO A 86 -1.68 -8.49 -18.38
N ASN A 87 -2.84 -9.04 -18.00
CA ASN A 87 -3.99 -8.27 -17.51
C ASN A 87 -4.49 -8.73 -16.13
N ARG A 88 -4.05 -9.87 -15.61
CA ARG A 88 -4.62 -10.44 -14.38
C ARG A 88 -3.53 -10.87 -13.42
N VAL A 89 -3.61 -10.38 -12.20
CA VAL A 89 -2.66 -10.69 -11.13
C VAL A 89 -3.41 -11.22 -9.91
N LYS A 90 -2.81 -12.20 -9.23
CA LYS A 90 -3.25 -12.71 -7.94
C LYS A 90 -2.19 -12.42 -6.90
N LEU A 91 -2.63 -11.88 -5.77
CA LEU A 91 -1.84 -11.71 -4.56
C LEU A 91 -2.28 -12.77 -3.57
N THR A 92 -1.34 -13.57 -3.05
CA THR A 92 -1.60 -14.66 -2.09
C THR A 92 -0.84 -14.37 -0.80
N PHE A 93 -1.57 -14.23 0.30
CA PHE A 93 -1.00 -14.02 1.62
C PHE A 93 -0.58 -15.37 2.19
N LEU A 94 0.73 -15.60 2.30
CA LEU A 94 1.27 -16.82 2.87
C LEU A 94 0.92 -16.93 4.36
N THR A 95 0.96 -15.80 5.05
CA THR A 95 0.40 -15.66 6.40
C THR A 95 -0.80 -14.71 6.35
N PRO A 96 -2.01 -15.17 6.73
CA PRO A 96 -3.20 -14.31 6.73
C PRO A 96 -3.00 -13.06 7.59
N ASN A 97 -3.07 -11.88 6.98
CA ASN A 97 -2.96 -10.61 7.67
C ASN A 97 -4.06 -9.65 7.23
N ARG A 98 -5.03 -9.41 8.11
CA ARG A 98 -6.22 -8.61 7.83
C ARG A 98 -5.90 -7.13 7.60
N TRP A 99 -4.91 -6.59 8.28
CA TRP A 99 -4.52 -5.18 8.13
C TRP A 99 -3.88 -4.93 6.76
N ILE A 100 -2.94 -5.77 6.36
CA ILE A 100 -2.31 -5.67 5.04
C ILE A 100 -3.30 -5.99 3.92
N MET A 101 -4.17 -6.99 4.10
CA MET A 101 -5.26 -7.29 3.17
C MET A 101 -6.14 -6.08 2.91
N ARG A 102 -6.58 -5.39 3.97
CA ARG A 102 -7.39 -4.18 3.87
C ARG A 102 -6.65 -3.04 3.19
N TYR A 103 -5.40 -2.83 3.57
CA TYR A 103 -4.55 -1.82 2.94
C TYR A 103 -4.48 -2.05 1.42
N LEU A 104 -4.17 -3.28 0.99
CA LEU A 104 -4.05 -3.61 -0.42
C LEU A 104 -5.39 -3.53 -1.15
N LYS A 105 -6.48 -4.04 -0.57
CA LYS A 105 -7.83 -3.87 -1.14
C LYS A 105 -8.19 -2.38 -1.30
N GLN A 106 -7.83 -1.51 -0.36
CA GLN A 106 -8.03 -0.08 -0.50
C GLN A 106 -7.17 0.51 -1.63
N GLN A 107 -5.86 0.22 -1.64
CA GLN A 107 -4.96 0.77 -2.65
C GLN A 107 -5.32 0.30 -4.05
N LEU A 108 -5.79 -0.93 -4.21
CA LEU A 108 -6.10 -1.56 -5.49
C LEU A 108 -7.60 -1.53 -5.82
N SER A 109 -8.41 -0.82 -5.04
CA SER A 109 -9.87 -0.94 -4.99
C SER A 109 -10.60 -1.25 -6.31
N SER A 110 -10.53 -0.37 -7.30
CA SER A 110 -11.24 -0.50 -8.58
C SER A 110 -10.65 -1.60 -9.49
N LEU A 111 -9.52 -2.17 -9.09
CA LEU A 111 -8.84 -3.25 -9.77
C LEU A 111 -9.25 -4.61 -9.19
N VAL A 112 -9.76 -4.66 -7.95
CA VAL A 112 -10.13 -5.93 -7.29
C VAL A 112 -11.35 -6.54 -7.99
N THR A 113 -11.16 -7.72 -8.55
CA THR A 113 -12.20 -8.51 -9.24
C THR A 113 -12.85 -9.52 -8.30
N SER A 114 -12.06 -10.16 -7.44
CA SER A 114 -12.55 -11.04 -6.38
C SER A 114 -11.50 -11.16 -5.27
N HIS A 115 -11.89 -11.67 -4.11
CA HIS A 115 -10.98 -11.93 -3.01
C HIS A 115 -11.50 -13.07 -2.12
N THR A 116 -10.59 -13.70 -1.38
CA THR A 116 -10.87 -14.68 -0.33
C THR A 116 -10.28 -14.18 1.00
N SER A 117 -10.22 -15.05 2.01
CA SER A 117 -9.55 -14.74 3.28
C SER A 117 -8.04 -14.51 3.16
N ASN A 118 -7.39 -15.02 2.10
CA ASN A 118 -5.95 -14.94 1.91
C ASN A 118 -5.52 -14.64 0.47
N GLN A 119 -6.46 -14.36 -0.45
CA GLN A 119 -6.13 -14.05 -1.84
C GLN A 119 -6.86 -12.81 -2.34
N ILE A 120 -6.22 -12.02 -3.19
CA ILE A 120 -6.83 -10.92 -3.94
C ILE A 120 -6.57 -11.15 -5.43
N TYR A 121 -7.62 -11.09 -6.24
CA TYR A 121 -7.52 -11.13 -7.70
C TYR A 121 -7.77 -9.74 -8.24
N ILE A 122 -6.86 -9.24 -9.06
CA ILE A 122 -6.95 -7.90 -9.66
C ILE A 122 -6.86 -7.92 -11.19
N ASP A 123 -7.55 -6.96 -11.81
CA ASP A 123 -7.41 -6.62 -13.22
C ASP A 123 -6.44 -5.44 -13.41
N VAL A 124 -5.40 -5.68 -14.20
CA VAL A 124 -4.33 -4.74 -14.54
C VAL A 124 -4.21 -4.58 -16.06
N SER A 125 -5.34 -4.60 -16.77
CA SER A 125 -5.41 -4.50 -18.24
C SER A 125 -4.91 -3.17 -18.81
N THR A 126 -4.87 -2.11 -18.01
CA THR A 126 -4.50 -0.75 -18.45
C THR A 126 -3.14 -0.35 -17.89
N ILE A 127 -2.46 0.59 -18.58
CA ILE A 127 -1.20 1.18 -18.08
C ILE A 127 -1.40 1.82 -16.69
N ALA A 128 -2.54 2.48 -16.49
CA ALA A 128 -2.87 3.12 -15.21
C ALA A 128 -3.06 2.10 -14.08
N SER A 129 -3.67 0.94 -14.37
CA SER A 129 -3.86 -0.12 -13.38
C SER A 129 -2.55 -0.84 -13.05
N LYS A 130 -1.66 -1.06 -14.02
CA LYS A 130 -0.29 -1.54 -13.77
C LYS A 130 0.52 -0.58 -12.90
N ALA A 131 0.51 0.72 -13.22
CA ALA A 131 1.18 1.74 -12.41
C ALA A 131 0.63 1.79 -10.97
N ARG A 132 -0.68 1.59 -10.80
CA ARG A 132 -1.31 1.54 -9.47
C ARG A 132 -0.91 0.28 -8.69
N LEU A 133 -0.77 -0.87 -9.35
CA LEU A 133 -0.19 -2.07 -8.75
C LEU A 133 1.24 -1.82 -8.29
N GLU A 134 2.11 -1.33 -9.18
CA GLU A 134 3.52 -1.04 -8.88
C GLU A 134 3.65 -0.08 -7.68
N LYS A 135 2.83 0.96 -7.63
CA LYS A 135 2.78 1.89 -6.50
C LYS A 135 2.40 1.21 -5.19
N ALA A 136 1.44 0.27 -5.21
CA ALA A 136 1.08 -0.51 -4.03
C ALA A 136 2.23 -1.42 -3.57
N LEU A 137 2.94 -2.06 -4.51
CA LEU A 137 4.10 -2.92 -4.22
C LEU A 137 5.33 -2.16 -3.72
N ASN A 138 5.42 -0.86 -4.03
CA ASN A 138 6.49 -0.01 -3.49
C ASN A 138 6.29 0.29 -1.99
N ARG A 139 5.07 0.17 -1.46
CA ARG A 139 4.85 0.30 -0.02
C ARG A 139 5.22 -1.02 0.67
N ARG A 140 6.32 -1.00 1.43
CA ARG A 140 6.84 -2.14 2.19
C ARG A 140 6.49 -2.12 3.67
N GLU A 141 5.95 -1.02 4.17
CA GLU A 141 5.62 -0.87 5.58
C GLU A 141 4.25 -0.24 5.76
N VAL A 142 3.42 -0.92 6.55
CA VAL A 142 2.08 -0.46 6.92
C VAL A 142 1.88 -0.84 8.38
N LEU A 143 1.65 0.16 9.23
CA LEU A 143 1.63 -0.04 10.69
C LEU A 143 2.99 -0.62 11.15
N HIS A 144 2.96 -1.66 11.99
CA HIS A 144 4.14 -2.40 12.42
C HIS A 144 4.45 -3.59 11.49
N TYR A 145 3.77 -3.73 10.35
CA TYR A 145 4.01 -4.83 9.42
C TYR A 145 5.01 -4.44 8.35
N VAL A 146 5.98 -5.33 8.12
CA VAL A 146 6.91 -5.28 7.00
C VAL A 146 6.42 -6.26 5.94
N ILE A 147 6.03 -5.74 4.79
CA ILE A 147 5.48 -6.50 3.68
C ILE A 147 6.61 -6.95 2.77
N ASN A 148 6.70 -8.26 2.58
CA ASN A 148 7.59 -8.89 1.64
C ASN A 148 6.79 -9.40 0.44
N TYR A 149 7.07 -8.87 -0.75
CA TYR A 149 6.41 -9.29 -1.98
C TYR A 149 7.32 -10.26 -2.72
N ASN A 150 6.81 -11.46 -2.98
CA ASN A 150 7.52 -12.52 -3.70
C ASN A 150 6.94 -12.62 -5.11
N TYR A 151 7.75 -12.32 -6.12
CA TYR A 151 7.49 -12.56 -7.53
C TYR A 151 8.78 -12.96 -8.22
N ASP A 152 8.65 -13.66 -9.34
CA ASP A 152 9.75 -14.18 -10.13
C ASP A 152 9.77 -13.57 -11.54
N GLU A 153 10.71 -14.05 -12.35
CA GLU A 153 10.85 -13.67 -13.76
C GLU A 153 9.60 -14.05 -14.58
N GLU A 154 8.93 -15.15 -14.23
CA GLU A 154 7.71 -15.59 -14.91
C GLU A 154 6.57 -14.59 -14.71
N PHE A 155 6.39 -14.08 -13.49
CA PHE A 155 5.46 -12.99 -13.19
C PHE A 155 5.73 -11.78 -14.07
N MET A 156 6.99 -11.34 -14.16
CA MET A 156 7.38 -10.17 -14.95
C MET A 156 7.17 -10.37 -16.44
N SER A 157 7.60 -11.50 -16.97
CA SER A 157 7.44 -11.85 -18.39
C SER A 157 5.97 -11.86 -18.79
N LYS A 158 5.11 -12.52 -17.99
CA LYS A 158 3.67 -12.57 -18.24
C LYS A 158 3.01 -11.20 -18.16
N LEU A 159 3.38 -10.38 -17.17
CA LEU A 159 2.73 -9.10 -16.93
C LEU A 159 3.22 -8.00 -17.88
N TYR A 160 4.50 -8.04 -18.26
CA TYR A 160 5.17 -6.96 -18.98
C TYR A 160 5.69 -7.32 -20.37
N GLY A 161 5.52 -8.55 -20.88
CA GLY A 161 5.60 -8.99 -22.29
C GLY A 161 6.91 -8.70 -23.04
N ASN A 162 7.31 -7.43 -23.10
CA ASN A 162 8.60 -6.91 -23.53
C ASN A 162 9.67 -6.99 -22.44
N TYR A 163 9.37 -7.59 -21.28
CA TYR A 163 10.38 -7.88 -20.28
C TYR A 163 11.33 -8.92 -20.86
N LYS A 164 12.48 -8.45 -21.39
CA LYS A 164 13.57 -9.32 -21.77
C LYS A 164 14.25 -9.74 -20.48
N GLY A 165 13.98 -10.98 -20.09
CA GLY A 165 14.60 -11.65 -18.98
C GLY A 165 16.07 -11.30 -18.87
N TRP A 166 16.46 -10.76 -17.72
CA TRP A 166 17.80 -10.27 -17.46
C TRP A 166 18.66 -11.30 -16.73
N GLY A 167 18.27 -12.59 -16.71
CA GLY A 167 19.04 -13.66 -16.04
C GLY A 167 19.32 -13.38 -14.56
N HIS A 168 18.43 -12.62 -13.91
CA HIS A 168 18.70 -11.93 -12.65
C HIS A 168 17.81 -12.46 -11.53
N SER A 169 18.35 -12.40 -10.31
CA SER A 169 17.74 -12.90 -9.08
C SER A 169 16.43 -12.16 -8.72
N ASN A 170 15.58 -12.75 -7.87
CA ASN A 170 14.35 -12.09 -7.39
C ASN A 170 14.60 -10.68 -6.82
N ASP A 171 15.78 -10.45 -6.21
CA ASP A 171 16.18 -9.17 -5.63
C ASP A 171 16.37 -8.05 -6.68
N GLU A 172 16.81 -8.39 -7.88
CA GLU A 172 17.04 -7.43 -8.97
C GLU A 172 15.73 -7.05 -9.66
N VAL A 173 14.82 -8.01 -9.80
CA VAL A 173 13.44 -7.76 -10.25
C VAL A 173 12.74 -6.82 -9.27
N ASP A 174 12.90 -7.06 -7.97
CA ASP A 174 12.36 -6.21 -6.92
C ASP A 174 12.90 -4.78 -6.98
N LYS A 175 14.22 -4.63 -7.12
CA LYS A 175 14.86 -3.32 -7.33
C LYS A 175 14.30 -2.60 -8.54
N MET A 176 14.04 -3.29 -9.65
CA MET A 176 13.52 -2.69 -10.86
C MET A 176 12.13 -2.07 -10.66
N ILE A 177 11.19 -2.80 -10.06
CA ILE A 177 9.85 -2.27 -9.74
C ILE A 177 9.97 -1.07 -8.80
N ARG A 178 10.85 -1.14 -7.80
CA ARG A 178 11.10 -0.03 -6.87
C ARG A 178 11.64 1.21 -7.57
N TYR A 179 12.59 1.05 -8.49
CA TYR A 179 13.15 2.16 -9.26
C TYR A 179 12.10 2.81 -10.17
N HIS A 180 11.26 2.02 -10.83
CA HIS A 180 10.15 2.54 -11.64
C HIS A 180 9.15 3.34 -10.78
N ALA A 181 8.82 2.84 -9.59
CA ALA A 181 7.94 3.53 -8.65
C ALA A 181 8.55 4.85 -8.13
N ILE A 182 9.87 4.97 -7.98
CA ILE A 182 10.53 6.25 -7.61
C ILE A 182 10.25 7.35 -8.63
N PHE A 183 10.20 7.00 -9.92
CA PHE A 183 9.97 7.95 -11.00
C PHE A 183 8.48 8.19 -11.32
N ASP A 184 7.57 7.51 -10.62
CA ASP A 184 6.14 7.42 -10.97
C ASP A 184 5.96 7.05 -12.45
N LEU A 185 6.77 6.13 -12.95
CA LEU A 185 6.75 5.67 -14.34
C LEU A 185 6.46 4.17 -14.40
N PRO A 186 5.49 3.73 -15.22
CA PRO A 186 5.20 2.32 -15.36
C PRO A 186 6.40 1.54 -15.90
N VAL A 187 6.53 0.28 -15.50
CA VAL A 187 7.52 -0.63 -16.08
C VAL A 187 7.30 -0.72 -17.60
N GLY A 188 8.39 -0.59 -18.38
CA GLY A 188 8.33 -0.54 -19.85
C GLY A 188 8.07 0.86 -20.45
N SER A 189 8.09 1.92 -19.62
CA SER A 189 8.09 3.31 -20.11
C SER A 189 9.29 3.60 -21.04
N LYS A 190 9.13 4.55 -21.98
CA LYS A 190 10.20 4.92 -22.90
C LYS A 190 11.37 5.59 -22.15
N LEU A 191 12.60 5.38 -22.62
CA LEU A 191 13.81 5.97 -22.04
C LEU A 191 13.76 7.51 -21.98
N GLU A 192 13.12 8.15 -22.95
CA GLU A 192 12.93 9.60 -22.97
C GLU A 192 12.04 10.10 -21.82
N ASP A 193 11.00 9.34 -21.46
CA ASP A 193 10.13 9.68 -20.32
C ASP A 193 10.89 9.54 -19.00
N LEU A 194 11.75 8.51 -18.87
CA LEU A 194 12.65 8.33 -17.74
C LEU A 194 13.61 9.52 -17.59
N LYS A 195 14.31 9.91 -18.67
CA LYS A 195 15.21 11.08 -18.67
C LYS A 195 14.48 12.35 -18.23
N LYS A 196 13.27 12.58 -18.75
CA LYS A 196 12.46 13.76 -18.43
C LYS A 196 12.08 13.78 -16.94
N ARG A 197 11.59 12.65 -16.40
CA ARG A 197 11.23 12.53 -14.98
C ARG A 197 12.44 12.66 -14.06
N TYR A 198 13.56 12.04 -14.41
CA TYR A 198 14.81 12.18 -13.66
C TYR A 198 15.24 13.63 -13.54
N ARG A 199 15.29 14.39 -14.66
CA ARG A 199 15.66 15.83 -14.63
C ARG A 199 14.73 16.65 -13.72
N GLN A 200 13.43 16.37 -13.74
CA GLN A 200 12.45 17.06 -12.88
C GLN A 200 12.69 16.77 -11.39
N LEU A 201 12.88 15.49 -11.03
CA LEU A 201 13.09 15.06 -9.65
C LEU A 201 14.46 15.48 -9.12
N ALA A 202 15.51 15.35 -9.93
CA ALA A 202 16.86 15.83 -9.60
C ALA A 202 16.85 17.33 -9.28
N LYS A 203 16.18 18.16 -10.11
CA LYS A 203 16.00 19.59 -9.82
C LYS A 203 15.19 19.86 -8.55
N ARG A 204 14.26 18.97 -8.17
CA ARG A 204 13.43 19.14 -6.97
C ARG A 204 14.17 18.77 -5.68
N TYR A 205 14.96 17.70 -5.72
CA TYR A 205 15.61 17.11 -4.55
C TYR A 205 17.12 17.39 -4.49
N HIS A 206 17.67 18.26 -5.35
CA HIS A 206 19.07 18.63 -5.30
C HIS A 206 19.44 19.22 -3.92
N PRO A 207 20.53 18.76 -3.27
CA PRO A 207 20.91 19.21 -1.92
C PRO A 207 21.15 20.72 -1.84
N ASP A 208 21.63 21.35 -2.93
CA ASP A 208 21.79 22.81 -3.01
C ASP A 208 20.51 23.60 -2.72
N ARG A 209 19.31 23.03 -2.92
CA ARG A 209 18.04 23.71 -2.63
C ARG A 209 17.73 23.82 -1.15
N VAL A 210 18.40 23.04 -0.32
CA VAL A 210 18.21 22.99 1.13
C VAL A 210 19.50 23.26 1.89
N ASN A 211 20.54 23.77 1.22
CA ASN A 211 21.86 24.05 1.80
C ASN A 211 21.82 24.99 3.02
N SER A 212 20.79 25.84 3.13
CA SER A 212 20.56 26.77 4.23
C SER A 212 19.67 26.20 5.34
N LYS A 213 19.23 24.94 5.24
CA LYS A 213 18.37 24.27 6.23
C LYS A 213 19.19 23.45 7.22
N SER A 214 18.51 22.82 8.17
CA SER A 214 19.16 21.98 9.17
C SER A 214 19.92 20.80 8.53
N PRO A 215 21.01 20.32 9.17
CA PRO A 215 21.80 19.19 8.68
C PRO A 215 20.97 17.94 8.40
N GLU A 216 19.94 17.68 9.20
CA GLU A 216 19.00 16.56 9.00
C GLU A 216 18.24 16.66 7.68
N ILE A 217 17.76 17.86 7.33
CA ILE A 217 17.04 18.10 6.07
C ILE A 217 17.99 17.95 4.89
N ILE A 218 19.22 18.45 5.01
CA ILE A 218 20.25 18.29 3.98
C ILE A 218 20.54 16.81 3.75
N ASN A 219 20.80 16.04 4.82
CA ASN A 219 21.08 14.61 4.73
C ASN A 219 19.92 13.85 4.06
N LYS A 220 18.67 14.12 4.46
CA LYS A 220 17.49 13.49 3.86
C LYS A 220 17.35 13.79 2.36
N TYR A 221 17.66 15.01 1.93
CA TYR A 221 17.64 15.37 0.51
C TYR A 221 18.79 14.71 -0.25
N THR A 222 19.99 14.66 0.33
CA THR A 222 21.16 13.98 -0.25
C THR A 222 20.92 12.48 -0.42
N GLU A 223 20.37 11.80 0.58
CA GLU A 223 20.00 10.38 0.49
C GLU A 223 18.98 10.13 -0.63
N LYS A 224 17.94 10.97 -0.69
CA LYS A 224 16.93 10.87 -1.74
C LYS A 224 17.50 11.15 -3.13
N PHE A 225 18.46 12.07 -3.25
CA PHE A 225 19.13 12.38 -4.50
C PHE A 225 20.04 11.22 -4.95
N LYS A 226 20.80 10.61 -4.04
CA LYS A 226 21.61 9.42 -4.33
C LYS A 226 20.74 8.26 -4.82
N LEU A 227 19.62 8.00 -4.15
CA LEU A 227 18.66 6.97 -4.56
C LEU A 227 18.12 7.23 -5.98
N LEU A 228 17.82 8.50 -6.32
CA LEU A 228 17.39 8.88 -7.67
C LEU A 228 18.46 8.62 -8.73
N GLN A 229 19.73 8.87 -8.42
CA GLN A 229 20.84 8.61 -9.33
C GLN A 229 21.06 7.11 -9.54
N GLU A 230 21.05 6.33 -8.45
CA GLU A 230 21.17 4.87 -8.49
C GLU A 230 20.05 4.25 -9.33
N ALA A 231 18.80 4.64 -9.05
CA ALA A 231 17.64 4.17 -9.79
C ALA A 231 17.70 4.52 -11.28
N TYR A 232 18.11 5.74 -11.62
CA TYR A 232 18.26 6.16 -13.01
C TYR A 232 19.36 5.39 -13.74
N GLY A 233 20.51 5.19 -13.09
CA GLY A 233 21.63 4.43 -13.67
C GLY A 233 21.26 2.97 -13.94
N ALA A 234 20.60 2.32 -12.97
CA ALA A 234 20.14 0.94 -13.13
C ALA A 234 19.12 0.79 -14.26
N LEU A 235 18.11 1.68 -14.32
CA LEU A 235 17.10 1.63 -15.38
C LEU A 235 17.66 2.01 -16.77
N GLN A 236 18.67 2.87 -16.84
CA GLN A 236 19.33 3.21 -18.10
C GLN A 236 20.22 2.07 -18.63
N ALA A 237 20.87 1.31 -17.75
CA ALA A 237 21.68 0.15 -18.15
C ALA A 237 20.82 -1.04 -18.61
N ALA A 238 19.55 -1.10 -18.15
CA ALA A 238 18.63 -2.19 -18.42
C ALA A 238 17.86 -2.08 -19.76
N GLY A 239 17.79 -0.89 -20.36
CA GLY A 239 17.00 -0.59 -21.57
C GLY A 239 17.84 -0.33 -22.80
#